data_AF-A4JDM3-F1
#
_entry.id   AF-A4JDM3-F1
#
_cell.length_a   1.000
_cell.length_b   1.000
_cell.length_c   1.000
_cell.angle_alpha   90.00
_cell.angle_beta   90.00
_cell.angle_gamma   90.00
#
_symmetry.space_group_name_H-M   'P 1'
#
loop_
_entity.id
_entity.type
_entity.pdbx_description
1 polymer ?
#
loop_
_entity_poly.entity_id
_entity_poly.type
_entity_poly.pdbx_seq_one_letter_code
_entity_poly.pdbx_strand_id
1 'polypeptide(L)'
;MSMRASLSVVTRVLAGVACAAALLPAHAQSNLGFLNDTPLTYFSNADQESLADAVAHARDTSKDGQTSTWRSSSSGTQIVAKLTPSTSHSDGRTCREVVTEIAAKGQTLTLKPFYCKTAAGAWQLQKR
;
A
#
# COMPACT_ATOMS: atom_id res chain seq x y z
N MET A 1 58.04 14.37 -64.03
CA MET A 1 57.46 15.71 -64.32
C MET A 1 55.97 15.56 -64.58
N SER A 2 55.20 16.48 -64.01
CA SER A 2 53.76 16.77 -64.17
C SER A 2 52.71 15.82 -63.58
N MET A 3 52.05 16.40 -62.57
CA MET A 3 50.87 15.96 -61.83
C MET A 3 49.67 15.69 -62.74
N ARG A 4 48.91 14.65 -62.40
CA ARG A 4 47.51 14.48 -62.81
C ARG A 4 46.67 14.41 -61.54
N ALA A 5 46.06 15.52 -61.17
CA ALA A 5 44.93 15.52 -60.25
C ALA A 5 43.72 15.00 -61.03
N SER A 6 43.23 13.81 -60.69
CA SER A 6 41.97 13.28 -61.22
C SER A 6 41.36 12.33 -60.19
N LEU A 7 40.11 12.63 -59.88
CA LEU A 7 39.25 12.00 -58.87
C LEU A 7 39.27 10.47 -58.96
N SER A 8 39.48 9.82 -57.82
CA SER A 8 39.02 8.45 -57.55
C SER A 8 38.27 8.53 -56.22
N VAL A 9 36.97 8.81 -56.27
CA VAL A 9 35.93 7.77 -56.32
C VAL A 9 36.05 6.86 -55.10
N VAL A 10 35.22 7.19 -54.11
CA VAL A 10 34.50 6.25 -53.24
C VAL A 10 35.36 5.52 -52.19
N THR A 11 34.70 5.20 -51.08
CA THR A 11 35.11 4.28 -50.00
C THR A 11 36.12 4.80 -48.98
N ARG A 12 35.62 5.41 -47.89
CA ARG A 12 35.37 4.69 -46.61
C ARG A 12 34.76 5.61 -45.55
N VAL A 13 33.44 5.50 -45.35
CA VAL A 13 32.78 5.04 -44.10
C VAL A 13 32.85 6.10 -42.99
N LEU A 14 31.86 6.99 -42.90
CA LEU A 14 30.65 6.86 -42.05
C LEU A 14 30.97 6.56 -40.57
N ALA A 15 30.77 7.54 -39.69
CA ALA A 15 30.13 7.39 -38.36
C ALA A 15 30.41 8.64 -37.51
N GLY A 16 29.65 9.70 -37.76
CA GLY A 16 29.70 10.94 -36.98
C GLY A 16 28.31 11.42 -36.60
N VAL A 17 27.44 10.51 -36.14
CA VAL A 17 26.16 10.88 -35.52
C VAL A 17 26.22 10.40 -34.08
N ALA A 18 26.69 11.29 -33.20
CA ALA A 18 26.57 11.09 -31.77
C ALA A 18 25.09 11.20 -31.41
N CYS A 19 24.41 10.05 -31.36
CA CYS A 19 23.09 9.94 -30.78
C CYS A 19 23.17 10.35 -29.30
N ALA A 20 22.73 11.57 -28.99
CA ALA A 20 22.32 11.93 -27.64
C ALA A 20 21.09 11.08 -27.31
N ALA A 21 21.32 9.86 -26.82
CA ALA A 21 20.27 9.03 -26.24
C ALA A 21 19.76 9.77 -25.01
N ALA A 22 18.64 10.49 -25.17
CA ALA A 22 17.87 11.02 -24.09
C ALA A 22 17.58 9.87 -23.12
N LEU A 23 18.18 9.92 -21.93
CA LEU A 23 17.79 9.12 -20.78
C LEU A 23 16.40 9.60 -20.35
N LEU A 24 15.37 9.20 -21.09
CA LEU A 24 14.00 9.35 -20.62
C LEU A 24 13.87 8.42 -19.41
N PRO A 25 13.49 8.92 -18.22
CA PRO A 25 13.15 8.03 -17.13
C PRO A 25 11.98 7.19 -17.63
N ALA A 26 12.16 5.87 -17.71
CA ALA A 26 11.03 4.96 -17.84
C ALA A 26 10.26 5.05 -16.52
N HIS A 27 9.33 6.01 -16.43
CA HIS A 27 8.41 6.10 -15.32
C HIS A 27 7.54 4.85 -15.37
N ALA A 28 7.87 3.85 -14.56
CA ALA A 28 6.95 2.76 -14.29
C ALA A 28 5.69 3.39 -13.66
N GLN A 29 4.64 3.53 -14.45
CA GLN A 29 3.33 3.89 -13.92
C GLN A 29 2.83 2.69 -13.11
N SER A 30 3.06 2.72 -11.81
CA SER A 30 2.43 1.80 -10.86
C SER A 30 0.92 2.03 -10.90
N ASN A 31 0.21 1.28 -11.75
CA ASN A 31 -1.24 1.36 -11.85
C ASN A 31 -1.87 0.66 -10.64
N LEU A 32 -2.24 1.45 -9.62
CA LEU A 32 -2.95 0.98 -8.44
C LEU A 32 -4.46 0.83 -8.67
N GLY A 33 -4.91 0.68 -9.92
CA GLY A 33 -6.33 0.59 -10.28
C GLY A 33 -7.09 -0.50 -9.54
N PHE A 34 -6.42 -1.57 -9.12
CA PHE A 34 -7.01 -2.63 -8.29
C PHE A 34 -7.53 -2.14 -6.93
N LEU A 35 -7.04 -1.00 -6.43
CA LEU A 35 -7.52 -0.41 -5.17
C LEU A 35 -8.86 0.29 -5.34
N ASN A 36 -9.25 0.66 -6.56
CA ASN A 36 -10.52 1.36 -6.82
C ASN A 36 -11.73 0.46 -6.54
N ASP A 37 -11.56 -0.85 -6.68
CA ASP A 37 -12.58 -1.86 -6.41
C ASP A 37 -12.44 -2.44 -5.00
N THR A 38 -12.02 -1.64 -4.02
CA THR A 38 -11.97 -2.10 -2.63
C THR A 38 -12.93 -1.31 -1.76
N PRO A 39 -13.44 -1.88 -0.65
CA PRO A 39 -14.26 -1.12 0.31
C PRO A 39 -13.61 0.18 0.80
N LEU A 40 -12.28 0.32 0.70
CA LEU A 40 -11.54 1.51 1.10
C LEU A 40 -11.97 2.77 0.33
N THR A 41 -12.44 2.65 -0.91
CA THR A 41 -12.87 3.81 -1.71
C THR A 41 -14.15 4.47 -1.21
N TYR A 42 -14.91 3.79 -0.34
CA TYR A 42 -16.16 4.32 0.20
C TYR A 42 -15.99 5.02 1.55
N PHE A 43 -14.82 4.95 2.18
CA PHE A 43 -14.57 5.59 3.46
C PHE A 43 -14.52 7.12 3.32
N SER A 44 -15.24 7.82 4.20
CA SER A 44 -14.90 9.21 4.51
C SER A 44 -13.72 9.26 5.50
N ASN A 45 -13.11 10.43 5.67
CA ASN A 45 -12.07 10.62 6.70
C ASN A 45 -12.61 10.32 8.11
N ALA A 46 -13.86 10.71 8.40
CA ALA A 46 -14.50 10.44 9.68
C ALA A 46 -14.71 8.93 9.91
N ASP A 47 -15.02 8.17 8.85
CA ASP A 47 -15.12 6.72 8.94
C ASP A 47 -13.76 6.06 9.20
N GLN A 48 -12.69 6.60 8.62
CA GLN A 48 -11.32 6.09 8.84
C GLN A 48 -10.90 6.29 10.31
N GLU A 49 -11.12 7.49 10.84
CA GLU A 49 -10.84 7.81 12.25
C GLU A 49 -11.69 6.95 13.20
N SER A 50 -13.00 6.88 12.95
CA SER A 50 -13.92 6.08 13.78
C SER A 50 -13.59 4.59 13.76
N LEU A 51 -13.20 4.04 12.61
CA LEU A 51 -12.77 2.64 12.53
C LEU A 51 -11.42 2.44 13.23
N ALA A 52 -10.48 3.38 13.11
CA ALA A 52 -9.21 3.30 13.82
C ALA A 52 -9.40 3.29 15.35
N ASP A 53 -10.32 4.11 15.87
CA ASP A 53 -10.71 4.11 17.28
C ASP A 53 -11.36 2.79 17.70
N ALA A 54 -12.24 2.23 16.86
CA ALA A 54 -12.86 0.94 17.12
C ALA A 54 -11.82 -0.21 17.16
N VAL A 55 -10.83 -0.18 16.25
CA VAL A 55 -9.70 -1.13 16.25
C VAL A 55 -8.84 -0.96 17.50
N ALA A 56 -8.54 0.28 17.91
CA ALA A 56 -7.80 0.55 19.13
C ALA A 56 -8.55 0.07 20.37
N HIS A 57 -9.87 0.29 20.43
CA HIS A 57 -10.71 -0.21 21.51
C HIS A 57 -10.73 -1.74 21.55
N ALA A 58 -10.94 -2.41 20.41
CA ALA A 58 -10.89 -3.87 20.33
C ALA A 58 -9.53 -4.43 20.77
N ARG A 59 -8.43 -3.77 20.39
CA ARG A 59 -7.09 -4.10 20.87
C ARG A 59 -6.98 -3.93 22.39
N ASP A 60 -7.49 -2.85 22.96
CA ASP A 60 -7.18 -2.55 24.37
C ASP A 60 -8.10 -3.27 25.36
N THR A 61 -9.35 -3.55 25.00
CA THR A 61 -10.39 -3.94 25.96
C THR A 61 -11.05 -5.28 25.64
N SER A 62 -11.14 -5.67 24.37
CA SER A 62 -11.93 -6.84 23.96
C SER A 62 -11.18 -8.14 24.21
N LYS A 63 -11.88 -9.18 24.64
CA LYS A 63 -11.27 -10.50 24.86
C LYS A 63 -10.81 -11.11 23.53
N ASP A 64 -9.75 -11.90 23.59
CA ASP A 64 -9.25 -12.60 22.40
C ASP A 64 -10.33 -13.51 21.82
N GLY A 65 -10.47 -13.52 20.49
CA GLY A 65 -11.52 -14.25 19.78
C GLY A 65 -12.91 -13.62 19.85
N GLN A 66 -13.13 -12.58 20.65
CA GLN A 66 -14.42 -11.88 20.70
C GLN A 66 -14.57 -10.96 19.48
N THR A 67 -15.58 -11.20 18.66
CA THR A 67 -15.88 -10.35 17.51
C THR A 67 -16.81 -9.21 17.89
N SER A 68 -16.42 -7.97 17.60
CA SER A 68 -17.30 -6.80 17.62
C SER A 68 -17.62 -6.32 16.20
N THR A 69 -18.71 -5.59 16.04
CA THR A 69 -19.13 -5.03 14.73
C THR A 69 -19.11 -3.51 14.80
N TRP A 70 -18.41 -2.90 13.86
CA TRP A 70 -18.43 -1.47 13.59
C TRP A 70 -19.20 -1.19 12.30
N ARG A 71 -19.83 -0.02 12.21
CA ARG A 71 -20.56 0.45 11.03
C ARG A 71 -20.23 1.91 10.77
N SER A 72 -20.01 2.27 9.50
CA SER A 72 -19.82 3.68 9.11
C SER A 72 -21.07 4.51 9.42
N SER A 73 -20.87 5.80 9.68
CA SER A 73 -21.94 6.76 9.92
C SER A 73 -22.27 7.61 8.69
N SER A 74 -21.48 7.47 7.62
CA SER A 74 -21.69 8.19 6.35
C SER A 74 -23.07 7.92 5.75
N SER A 75 -23.69 8.94 5.15
CA SER A 75 -24.94 8.82 4.40
C SER A 75 -24.82 8.07 3.06
N GLY A 76 -23.60 7.69 2.67
CA GLY A 76 -23.30 7.03 1.40
C GLY A 76 -23.38 5.50 1.46
N THR A 77 -22.39 4.84 0.86
CA THR A 77 -22.30 3.38 0.89
C THR A 77 -22.01 2.90 2.30
N GLN A 78 -22.91 2.10 2.87
CA GLN A 78 -22.69 1.51 4.19
C GLN A 78 -21.47 0.59 4.18
N ILE A 79 -20.58 0.80 5.15
CA ILE A 79 -19.44 -0.04 5.42
C ILE A 79 -19.69 -0.74 6.75
N VAL A 80 -19.37 -2.04 6.79
CA VAL A 80 -19.45 -2.85 8.00
C VAL A 80 -18.08 -3.48 8.23
N ALA A 81 -17.56 -3.39 9.45
CA ALA A 81 -16.32 -4.06 9.83
C ALA A 81 -16.55 -5.02 11.00
N LYS A 82 -15.98 -6.23 10.92
CA LYS A 82 -15.88 -7.15 12.04
C LYS A 82 -14.46 -7.11 12.59
N LEU A 83 -14.33 -6.94 13.91
CA LEU A 83 -13.05 -6.79 14.60
C LEU A 83 -12.87 -7.96 15.56
N THR A 84 -11.82 -8.75 15.36
CA THR A 84 -11.51 -9.91 16.21
C THR A 84 -10.06 -9.84 16.68
N PRO A 85 -9.80 -9.51 17.96
CA PRO A 85 -8.45 -9.42 18.49
C PRO A 85 -7.89 -10.80 18.85
N SER A 86 -6.57 -10.94 18.78
CA SER A 86 -5.82 -12.07 19.30
C SER A 86 -4.49 -11.60 19.86
N THR A 87 -4.02 -12.23 20.93
CA THR A 87 -2.76 -11.91 21.58
C THR A 87 -1.70 -12.94 21.22
N SER A 88 -0.49 -12.46 20.97
CA SER A 88 0.71 -13.29 20.88
C SER A 88 1.82 -12.71 21.75
N HIS A 89 2.81 -13.54 22.06
CA HIS A 89 4.03 -13.11 22.74
C HIS A 89 5.19 -13.38 21.79
N SER A 90 5.88 -12.33 21.35
CA SER A 90 7.04 -12.41 20.45
C SER A 90 8.16 -11.56 21.04
N ASP A 91 9.38 -12.10 21.09
CA ASP A 91 10.58 -11.38 21.53
C ASP A 91 10.43 -10.75 22.94
N GLY A 92 9.73 -11.45 23.84
CA GLY A 92 9.44 -10.98 25.19
C GLY A 92 8.43 -9.83 25.27
N ARG A 93 7.78 -9.47 24.15
CA ARG A 93 6.76 -8.40 24.07
C ARG A 93 5.38 -9.01 23.91
N THR A 94 4.39 -8.44 24.61
CA THR A 94 2.98 -8.72 24.32
C THR A 94 2.60 -8.00 23.03
N CYS A 95 2.11 -8.76 22.08
CA CYS A 95 1.60 -8.27 20.80
C CYS A 95 0.13 -8.63 20.63
N ARG A 96 -0.57 -7.86 19.80
CA ARG A 96 -1.98 -8.02 19.54
C ARG A 96 -2.28 -7.73 18.09
N GLU A 97 -2.89 -8.71 17.42
CA GLU A 97 -3.44 -8.57 16.09
C GLU A 97 -4.94 -8.32 16.21
N VAL A 98 -5.47 -7.38 15.42
CA VAL A 98 -6.92 -7.23 15.28
C VAL A 98 -7.27 -7.58 13.85
N VAL A 99 -7.88 -8.74 13.64
CA VAL A 99 -8.40 -9.10 12.31
C VAL A 99 -9.61 -8.22 12.03
N THR A 100 -9.51 -7.40 11.00
CA THR A 100 -10.50 -6.41 10.61
C THR A 100 -11.05 -6.77 9.24
N GLU A 101 -12.21 -7.43 9.20
CA GLU A 101 -12.90 -7.80 7.97
C GLU A 101 -13.86 -6.67 7.58
N ILE A 102 -13.54 -5.94 6.52
CA ILE A 102 -14.27 -4.77 6.05
C ILE A 102 -15.09 -5.15 4.82
N ALA A 103 -16.40 -4.94 4.86
CA ALA A 103 -17.31 -5.25 3.78
C ALA A 103 -18.10 -4.01 3.31
N ALA A 104 -18.20 -3.87 1.99
CA ALA A 104 -19.06 -2.88 1.33
C ALA A 104 -19.42 -3.38 -0.07
N LYS A 105 -20.68 -3.21 -0.50
CA LYS A 105 -21.18 -3.61 -1.84
C LYS A 105 -20.79 -5.03 -2.29
N GLY A 106 -20.86 -6.01 -1.39
CA GLY A 106 -20.52 -7.40 -1.71
C GLY A 106 -19.02 -7.69 -1.83
N GLN A 107 -18.16 -6.69 -1.66
CA GLN A 107 -16.72 -6.85 -1.62
C GLN A 107 -16.24 -6.93 -0.16
N THR A 108 -15.16 -7.66 0.07
CA THR A 108 -14.55 -7.79 1.40
C THR A 108 -13.04 -7.60 1.31
N LEU A 109 -12.51 -6.80 2.22
CA LEU A 109 -11.08 -6.60 2.43
C LEU A 109 -10.77 -6.96 3.88
N THR A 110 -9.76 -7.81 4.09
CA THR A 110 -9.28 -8.13 5.44
C THR A 110 -7.97 -7.42 5.71
N LEU A 111 -7.95 -6.59 6.74
CA LEU A 111 -6.75 -5.99 7.30
C LEU A 111 -6.37 -6.71 8.59
N LYS A 112 -5.07 -6.81 8.86
CA LYS A 112 -4.54 -7.46 10.07
C LYS A 112 -3.50 -6.57 10.75
N PRO A 113 -3.88 -5.37 11.23
CA PRO A 113 -2.97 -4.52 11.97
C PRO A 113 -2.43 -5.27 13.20
N PHE A 114 -1.11 -5.24 13.35
CA PHE A 114 -0.38 -5.94 14.38
C PHE A 114 0.38 -4.97 15.25
N TYR A 115 0.08 -4.94 16.54
CA TYR A 115 0.66 -4.01 17.48
C TYR A 115 1.48 -4.78 18.51
N CYS A 116 2.62 -4.24 18.91
CA CYS A 116 3.38 -4.78 20.05
C CYS A 116 3.57 -3.69 21.09
N LYS A 117 3.39 -4.03 22.37
CA LYS A 117 3.69 -3.10 23.47
C LYS A 117 5.17 -2.79 23.50
N THR A 118 5.52 -1.52 23.64
CA THR A 118 6.89 -1.08 23.93
C THR A 118 7.22 -1.36 25.41
N ALA A 119 8.49 -1.20 25.80
CA ALA A 119 8.89 -1.30 27.20
C ALA A 119 8.14 -0.29 28.11
N ALA A 120 7.75 0.87 27.56
CA ALA A 120 6.93 1.87 28.26
C ALA A 120 5.43 1.52 28.30
N GLY A 121 5.02 0.37 27.76
CA GLY A 121 3.64 -0.11 27.76
C GLY A 121 2.74 0.43 26.65
N ALA A 122 3.23 1.35 25.81
CA ALA A 122 2.48 1.89 24.67
C ALA A 122 2.40 0.88 23.52
N TRP A 123 1.26 0.81 22.83
CA TRP A 123 1.12 -0.01 21.63
C TRP A 123 1.75 0.66 20.43
N GLN A 124 2.59 -0.08 19.70
CA GLN A 124 3.19 0.38 18.46
C GLN A 124 2.78 -0.54 17.32
N LEU A 125 2.26 0.02 16.22
CA LEU A 125 2.00 -0.73 14.99
C LEU A 125 3.32 -1.24 14.42
N GLN A 126 3.35 -2.53 14.06
CA GLN A 126 4.50 -3.18 13.46
C GLN A 126 4.32 -3.26 11.95
N LYS A 127 5.42 -3.04 11.22
CA LYS A 127 5.47 -3.37 9.80
C LYS A 127 5.59 -4.90 9.66
N ARG A 128 4.93 -5.45 8.66
CA ARG A 128 5.00 -6.87 8.28
C ARG A 128 5.37 -6.98 6.82
#